data_AF-A0A933GGP5-F1
#
_entry.id   AF-A0A933GGP5-F1
#
_cell.length_a   1.000
_cell.length_b   1.000
_cell.length_c   1.000
_cell.angle_alpha   90.00
_cell.angle_beta   90.00
_cell.angle_gamma   90.00
#
_symmetry.space_group_name_H-M   'P 1'
#
loop_
_entity.id
_entity.type
_entity.pdbx_description
1 polymer ?
#
loop_
_entity_poly.entity_id
_entity_poly.type
_entity_poly.pdbx_seq_one_letter_code
_entity_poly.pdbx_strand_id
1 'polypeptide(L)' 'MAFVVHYGSILGVAEGAYARAVRWTEQRVQGGCPLIQHDIIAQELAELHMLTDPARAYIYHAAWAADHREVGL' A
#
# COMPACT_ATOMS: atom_id res chain seq x y z
N MET A 1 17.15 -12.84 2.24
CA MET A 1 17.41 -11.71 1.32
C MET A 1 16.46 -11.64 0.12
N ALA A 2 16.36 -12.66 -0.73
CA ALA A 2 15.54 -12.61 -1.96
C ALA A 2 14.03 -12.34 -1.72
N PHE A 3 13.48 -12.84 -0.61
CA PHE A 3 12.08 -12.61 -0.22
C PHE A 3 11.82 -11.10 -0.01
N VAL A 4 12.60 -10.44 0.84
CA VAL A 4 12.44 -9.01 1.21
C VAL A 4 12.50 -8.08 0.00
N VAL A 5 13.41 -8.36 -0.95
CA VAL A 5 13.53 -7.58 -2.20
C VAL A 5 12.24 -7.66 -3.03
N HIS A 6 11.63 -8.84 -3.12
CA HIS A 6 10.38 -9.02 -3.86
C HIS A 6 9.21 -8.27 -3.22
N TYR A 7 9.09 -8.24 -1.88
CA TYR A 7 8.05 -7.48 -1.19
C TYR A 7 8.24 -5.96 -1.33
N GLY A 8 9.48 -5.47 -1.33
CA GLY A 8 9.77 -4.05 -1.55
C GLY A 8 9.27 -3.55 -2.91
N SER A 9 9.46 -4.35 -3.96
CA SER A 9 8.96 -4.05 -5.31
C SER A 9 7.43 -3.98 -5.37
N ILE A 10 6.74 -4.94 -4.75
CA ILE A 10 5.28 -4.97 -4.70
C ILE A 10 4.73 -3.74 -3.95
N LEU A 11 5.33 -3.40 -2.81
CA LEU A 11 4.93 -2.23 -2.04
C LEU A 11 5.06 -0.93 -2.86
N GLY A 12 6.18 -0.77 -3.59
CA GLY A 12 6.35 0.40 -4.46
C GLY A 12 5.28 0.51 -5.55
N VAL A 13 4.85 -0.62 -6.11
CA VAL A 13 3.74 -0.67 -7.08
C VAL A 13 2.41 -0.31 -6.41
N ALA A 14 2.14 -0.83 -5.22
CA ALA A 14 0.92 -0.57 -4.46
C ALA A 14 0.77 0.93 -4.11
N GLU A 15 1.83 1.54 -3.57
CA GLU A 15 1.89 2.98 -3.27
C GLU A 15 1.64 3.83 -4.52
N GLY A 16 2.29 3.48 -5.62
CA GLY A 16 2.11 4.18 -6.90
C GLY A 16 0.71 4.04 -7.46
N ALA A 17 0.09 2.87 -7.32
CA ALA A 17 -1.29 2.62 -7.73
C ALA A 17 -2.29 3.39 -6.87
N TYR A 18 -2.12 3.36 -5.54
CA TYR A 18 -2.93 4.11 -4.59
C TYR A 18 -2.90 5.62 -4.89
N ALA A 19 -1.70 6.20 -5.05
CA ALA A 19 -1.55 7.61 -5.38
C ALA A 19 -2.22 8.00 -6.70
N ARG A 20 -2.22 7.10 -7.71
CA ARG A 20 -2.95 7.33 -8.97
C ARG A 20 -4.46 7.22 -8.77
N ALA A 21 -4.93 6.27 -7.97
CA ALA A 21 -6.36 6.09 -7.67
C ALA A 21 -6.95 7.32 -6.97
N VAL A 22 -6.28 7.83 -5.93
CA VAL A 22 -6.70 9.06 -5.24
C VAL A 22 -6.80 10.23 -6.22
N ARG A 23 -5.73 10.52 -6.97
CA ARG A 23 -5.73 11.62 -7.97
C ARG A 23 -6.84 11.47 -9.01
N TRP A 24 -7.10 10.25 -9.47
CA TRP A 24 -8.16 10.00 -10.45
C TRP A 24 -9.55 10.27 -9.86
N THR A 25 -9.81 9.78 -8.65
CA THR A 25 -11.12 9.91 -7.99
C THR A 25 -11.45 11.35 -7.57
N GLU A 26 -10.43 12.18 -7.32
CA GLU A 26 -10.59 13.63 -7.10
C GLU A 26 -10.99 14.38 -8.37
N GLN A 27 -10.49 13.95 -9.54
CA GLN A 27 -10.69 14.66 -10.82
C GLN A 27 -11.94 14.18 -11.56
N ARG A 28 -12.29 12.90 -11.41
CA ARG A 28 -13.39 12.28 -12.15
C ARG A 28 -14.73 12.59 -11.49
N VAL A 29 -15.59 13.33 -12.18
CA VAL A 29 -16.97 13.62 -11.75
C VAL A 29 -17.94 12.60 -12.35
N GLN A 30 -18.77 12.01 -11.50
CA GLN A 30 -19.86 11.10 -11.88
C GLN A 30 -20.99 11.16 -10.84
N GLY A 31 -22.25 11.13 -11.27
CA GLY A 31 -23.38 11.24 -10.34
C GLY A 31 -23.52 12.62 -9.70
N GLY A 32 -22.94 13.66 -10.31
CA GLY A 32 -23.03 15.05 -9.86
C GLY A 32 -21.90 15.52 -8.94
N CYS A 33 -21.01 14.63 -8.49
CA CYS A 33 -19.84 14.97 -7.67
C CYS A 33 -18.59 14.19 -8.09
N PRO A 34 -17.39 14.62 -7.65
CA PRO A 34 -16.16 13.84 -7.75
C PRO A 34 -16.32 12.43 -7.16
N LEU A 35 -15.66 11.44 -7.77
CA LEU A 35 -15.81 10.04 -7.37
C LEU A 35 -15.45 9.80 -5.91
N ILE A 36 -14.45 10.51 -5.40
CA ILE A 36 -13.99 10.41 -4.01
C ILE A 36 -15.07 10.77 -2.97
N GLN A 37 -16.13 11.46 -3.37
CA GLN A 37 -17.25 11.82 -2.48
C GLN A 37 -18.33 10.74 -2.38
N HIS A 38 -18.25 9.66 -3.16
CA HIS A 38 -19.13 8.50 -2.99
C HIS A 38 -18.58 7.60 -1.89
N ASP A 39 -19.43 7.24 -0.91
CA ASP A 39 -19.05 6.47 0.28
C ASP A 39 -18.28 5.18 -0.05
N ILE A 40 -18.75 4.42 -1.05
CA ILE A 40 -18.11 3.16 -1.45
C ILE A 40 -16.69 3.42 -1.97
N ILE A 41 -16.49 4.47 -2.77
CA ILE A 41 -15.16 4.81 -3.31
C ILE A 41 -14.22 5.27 -2.19
N ALA A 42 -14.73 6.09 -1.27
CA ALA A 42 -13.96 6.52 -0.11
C ALA A 42 -13.55 5.34 0.78
N GLN A 43 -14.46 4.37 0.99
CA GLN A 43 -14.18 3.15 1.75
C GLN A 43 -13.10 2.29 1.08
N GLU A 44 -13.18 2.07 -0.23
CA GLU A 44 -12.18 1.30 -1.00
C GLU A 44 -10.81 1.96 -0.93
N LEU A 45 -10.73 3.30 -1.03
CA LEU A 45 -9.48 4.03 -0.87
C LEU A 45 -8.93 3.95 0.55
N ALA A 46 -9.80 3.98 1.57
CA ALA A 46 -9.39 3.82 2.96
C ALA A 46 -8.81 2.43 3.21
N GLU A 47 -9.43 1.37 2.68
CA GLU A 47 -8.93 -0.01 2.79
C GLU A 47 -7.56 -0.17 2.11
N LEU A 48 -7.41 0.35 0.89
CA LEU A 48 -6.14 0.37 0.17
C LEU A 48 -5.04 1.07 0.99
N HIS A 49 -5.37 2.19 1.62
CA HIS A 49 -4.42 2.92 2.46
C HIS A 49 -4.04 2.11 3.70
N MET A 50 -5.02 1.50 4.38
CA MET A 50 -4.79 0.66 5.56
C MET A 50 -3.90 -0.55 5.29
N LEU A 51 -3.94 -1.11 4.07
CA LEU A 51 -3.07 -2.22 3.68
C LEU A 51 -1.66 -1.76 3.31
N THR A 52 -1.54 -0.58 2.71
CA THR A 52 -0.27 -0.10 2.13
C THR A 52 0.59 0.64 3.16
N ASP A 53 -0.03 1.48 4.01
CA ASP A 53 0.67 2.31 5.00
C ASP A 53 1.56 1.49 5.98
N PRO A 54 1.07 0.41 6.63
CA PRO A 54 1.90 -0.38 7.54
C PRO A 54 2.86 -1.33 6.82
N ALA A 55 2.67 -1.62 5.53
CA ALA A 55 3.46 -2.61 4.81
C ALA A 55 4.96 -2.24 4.78
N ARG A 56 5.29 -0.94 4.77
CA ARG A 56 6.68 -0.47 4.87
C ARG A 56 7.33 -0.91 6.18
N ALA A 57 6.65 -0.70 7.30
CA ALA A 57 7.14 -1.08 8.62
C ALA A 57 7.31 -2.61 8.72
N TYR A 58 6.36 -3.38 8.16
CA TYR A 58 6.48 -4.84 8.12
C TYR A 58 7.67 -5.33 7.31
N ILE A 59 7.95 -4.72 6.15
CA ILE A 59 9.12 -5.08 5.33
C ILE A 59 10.42 -4.76 6.06
N TYR A 60 10.52 -3.61 6.73
CA TYR A 60 11.69 -3.28 7.55
C TYR A 60 11.87 -4.26 8.71
N HIS A 61 10.79 -4.58 9.43
CA HIS A 61 10.83 -5.56 10.51
C HIS A 61 11.25 -6.94 9.99
N ALA A 62 10.72 -7.40 8.85
CA ALA A 62 11.09 -8.66 8.22
C ALA A 62 12.54 -8.68 7.75
N ALA A 63 13.06 -7.55 7.23
CA ALA A 63 14.46 -7.40 6.85
C ALA A 63 15.37 -7.53 8.08
N TRP A 64 15.07 -6.77 9.13
CA TRP A 64 15.83 -6.82 10.37
C TRP A 64 15.83 -8.22 10.98
N ALA A 65 14.66 -8.86 11.08
CA ALA A 65 14.53 -10.21 11.62
C ALA A 65 15.25 -11.27 10.76
N ALA A 66 15.35 -11.07 9.44
CA ALA A 66 16.11 -11.95 8.57
C ALA A 66 17.63 -11.81 8.80
N ASP A 67 18.10 -10.59 9.03
CA ASP A 67 19.52 -10.30 9.28
C ASP A 67 19.97 -10.72 10.69
N HIS A 68 19.03 -10.76 11.65
CA HIS A 68 19.29 -11.11 13.06
C HIS A 68 18.75 -12.49 13.43
N ARG A 69 18.49 -13.36 12.45
CA ARG A 69 18.11 -14.73 12.72
C ARG A 69 19.29 -15.45 13.37
N GLU A 70 19.20 -15.71 14.67
CA GLU A 70 20.14 -16.59 15.35
C GLU A 70 20.13 -17.95 14.64
N VAL A 71 21.26 -18.30 14.02
CA VAL A 71 21.47 -19.62 13.45
C VAL A 71 21.70 -20.54 14.63
N GLY A 72 20.62 -21.11 15.16
CA GLY A 72 20.69 -22.20 16.12
C GLY A 72 21.46 -23.37 15.50
N LEU A 73 22.66 -23.61 16.02
CA LEU A 73 23.42 -24.85 15.86
C LEU A 73 22.74 -26.01 16.58
#